data_AF-A0A2V0QEU4-F1
#
_entry.id   AF-A0A2V0QEU4-F1
#
_cell.length_a   1.000
_cell.length_b   1.000
_cell.length_c   1.000
_cell.angle_alpha   90.00
_cell.angle_beta   90.00
_cell.angle_gamma   90.00
#
_symmetry.space_group_name_H-M   'P 1'
#
loop_
_entity.id
_entity.type
_entity.pdbx_description
1 polymer ?
#
loop_
_entity_poly.entity_id
_entity_poly.type
_entity_poly.pdbx_seq_one_letter_code
_entity_poly.pdbx_strand_id
1 'polypeptide(L)'
;MSSRGATALIDFKCDSDGLVVDARHPGRFPLLPEGHEREAFNTVLQELKFRGAETLSKVPVYYVNRNTRGYVMPTHGYVVAGHPNRGRKSGAVLYGVGGDPKRGPVALDEKLLNKLVGRSDSKTSCTLSAPVRAAISLLAGSSFATREEFHDAYCEVRGDAVDPLELHNEISSIYRLLPLSTMEMWPKKADDYRVARPAAPERDLRAFENLPKDIGRKARLKKVSNVDSIDLLEAKRQFTLHQLYQDEVLGRDGTGVSSTGLQSRVDAQRRDYLLASTPKFQRLPPHATDKVGNCNTGASSLLQRAVDTYTEKNNLPPEKVTAASIFGIGSGHRLAIWDPLSGSSSRKPFEDR
;
A
#
# COMPACT_ATOMS: atom_id res chain seq x y z
N MET A 1 -6.53 30.99 36.20
CA MET A 1 -5.66 30.92 34.99
C MET A 1 -6.55 30.75 33.77
N SER A 2 -6.29 31.54 32.74
CA SER A 2 -7.13 31.83 31.55
C SER A 2 -7.77 30.60 30.88
N SER A 3 -9.10 30.59 30.80
CA SER A 3 -9.87 29.72 29.90
C SER A 3 -9.79 30.29 28.48
N ARG A 4 -8.90 29.76 27.64
CA ARG A 4 -8.96 30.00 26.19
C ARG A 4 -10.22 29.32 25.65
N GLY A 5 -11.25 30.10 25.34
CA GLY A 5 -12.44 29.61 24.66
C GLY A 5 -12.07 28.99 23.33
N ALA A 6 -12.47 27.73 23.12
CA ALA A 6 -12.31 27.06 21.83
C ALA A 6 -13.28 27.71 20.83
N THR A 7 -12.74 28.44 19.87
CA THR A 7 -13.53 29.00 18.77
C THR A 7 -13.95 27.85 17.85
N ALA A 8 -15.24 27.52 17.82
CA ALA A 8 -15.79 26.57 16.86
C ALA A 8 -15.84 27.24 15.48
N LEU A 9 -15.06 26.73 14.53
CA LEU A 9 -15.15 27.15 13.12
C LEU A 9 -16.41 26.51 12.52
N ILE A 10 -17.31 27.34 11.99
CA ILE A 10 -18.50 26.92 11.24
C ILE A 10 -18.08 26.83 9.78
N ASP A 11 -18.23 25.65 9.17
CA ASP A 11 -18.13 25.51 7.73
C ASP A 11 -19.46 25.96 7.12
N PHE A 12 -19.43 27.08 6.40
CA PHE A 12 -20.58 27.55 5.63
C PHE A 12 -20.24 27.59 4.13
N LYS A 13 -21.24 27.29 3.31
CA LYS A 13 -21.20 27.38 1.86
C LYS A 13 -22.14 28.50 1.43
N CYS A 14 -21.62 29.48 0.70
CA CYS A 14 -22.43 30.52 0.08
C CYS A 14 -22.78 30.16 -1.37
N ASP A 15 -23.89 30.70 -1.86
CA ASP A 15 -24.18 30.75 -3.30
C ASP A 15 -23.38 31.85 -4.01
N SER A 16 -23.62 32.00 -5.30
CA SER A 16 -22.94 32.98 -6.16
C SER A 16 -23.21 34.44 -5.78
N ASP A 17 -24.28 34.70 -5.02
CA ASP A 17 -24.65 36.04 -4.56
C ASP A 17 -24.15 36.32 -3.13
N GLY A 18 -23.39 35.39 -2.55
CA GLY A 18 -22.79 35.50 -1.23
C GLY A 18 -23.72 35.13 -0.07
N LEU A 19 -24.92 34.60 -0.35
CA LEU A 19 -25.87 34.17 0.68
C LEU A 19 -25.54 32.75 1.14
N VAL A 20 -25.55 32.53 2.46
CA VAL A 20 -25.25 31.22 3.06
C VAL A 20 -26.38 30.24 2.75
N VAL A 21 -26.08 29.18 2.00
CA VAL A 21 -27.03 28.14 1.58
C VAL A 21 -26.89 26.81 2.34
N ASP A 22 -25.74 26.56 2.97
CA ASP A 22 -25.51 25.40 3.83
C ASP A 22 -24.56 25.81 4.97
N ALA A 23 -25.01 25.74 6.22
CA ALA A 23 -24.18 25.98 7.39
C ALA A 23 -24.15 24.69 8.23
N ARG A 24 -23.01 24.00 8.20
CA ARG A 24 -22.84 22.77 8.97
C ARG A 24 -22.22 23.12 10.31
N HIS A 25 -23.05 23.11 11.34
CA HIS A 25 -22.54 23.11 12.70
C HIS A 25 -21.74 21.83 12.91
N PRO A 26 -20.54 21.90 13.53
CA PRO A 26 -19.90 20.69 14.01
C PRO A 26 -20.92 19.98 14.90
N GLY A 27 -21.20 18.70 14.60
CA GLY A 27 -22.10 17.89 15.43
C GLY A 27 -21.67 18.05 16.88
N ARG A 28 -22.62 18.28 17.80
CA ARG A 28 -22.32 18.40 19.23
C ARG A 28 -21.37 17.26 19.59
N PHE A 29 -20.16 17.60 20.04
CA PHE A 29 -19.28 16.61 20.65
C PHE A 29 -20.12 15.89 21.72
N PRO A 30 -20.16 14.55 21.72
CA PRO A 30 -20.90 13.83 22.74
C PRO A 30 -20.40 14.35 24.09
N LEU A 31 -21.35 14.81 24.91
CA LEU A 31 -21.05 15.24 26.26
C LEU A 31 -20.33 14.08 26.95
N LEU A 32 -19.26 14.40 27.68
CA LEU A 32 -18.61 13.40 28.50
C LEU A 32 -19.66 12.85 29.48
N PRO A 33 -19.74 11.52 29.68
CA PRO A 33 -20.75 10.95 30.58
C PRO A 33 -20.59 11.55 31.98
N GLU A 34 -21.70 11.85 32.66
CA GLU A 34 -21.74 12.44 34.00
C GLU A 34 -22.46 11.49 34.98
N GLY A 35 -22.30 11.73 36.28
CA GLY A 35 -22.94 10.92 37.34
C GLY A 35 -22.62 9.42 37.22
N HIS A 36 -23.66 8.59 37.28
CA HIS A 36 -23.53 7.13 37.24
C HIS A 36 -22.91 6.59 35.94
N GLU A 37 -23.08 7.28 34.81
CA GLU A 37 -22.44 6.87 33.56
C GLU A 37 -20.92 7.12 33.59
N ARG A 38 -20.47 8.20 34.26
CA ARG A 38 -19.05 8.47 34.51
C ARG A 38 -18.45 7.41 35.42
N GLU A 39 -19.17 7.04 36.48
CA GLU A 39 -18.74 6.00 37.42
C GLU A 39 -18.63 4.64 36.74
N ALA A 40 -19.62 4.26 35.93
CA ALA A 40 -19.60 3.05 35.13
C ALA A 40 -18.43 3.05 34.12
N PHE A 41 -18.23 4.16 33.40
CA PHE A 41 -17.10 4.33 32.49
C PHE A 41 -15.75 4.19 33.20
N ASN A 42 -15.59 4.86 34.34
CA ASN A 42 -14.36 4.78 35.14
C ASN A 42 -14.13 3.37 35.67
N THR A 43 -15.18 2.66 36.08
CA THR A 43 -15.11 1.27 36.54
C THR A 43 -14.65 0.34 35.43
N VAL A 44 -15.24 0.45 34.24
CA VAL A 44 -14.82 -0.32 33.06
C VAL A 44 -13.39 0.04 32.66
N LEU A 45 -13.02 1.32 32.68
CA LEU A 45 -11.66 1.77 32.39
C LEU A 45 -10.65 1.22 33.40
N GLN A 46 -10.98 1.18 34.69
CA GLN A 46 -10.13 0.59 35.73
C GLN A 46 -10.01 -0.92 35.53
N GLU A 47 -11.10 -1.64 35.28
CA GLU A 47 -11.05 -3.08 35.01
C GLU A 47 -10.22 -3.38 33.75
N LEU A 48 -10.35 -2.58 32.68
CA LEU A 48 -9.50 -2.69 31.49
C LEU A 48 -8.03 -2.39 31.78
N LYS A 49 -7.71 -1.45 32.68
CA LYS A 49 -6.33 -1.15 33.08
C LYS A 49 -5.72 -2.27 33.93
N PHE A 50 -6.49 -2.83 34.86
CA PHE A 50 -6.01 -3.82 35.83
C PHE A 50 -6.03 -5.25 35.29
N ARG A 51 -7.07 -5.63 34.56
CA ARG A 51 -7.28 -7.01 34.06
C ARG A 51 -7.35 -7.09 32.55
N GLY A 52 -7.54 -5.98 31.84
CA GLY A 52 -7.75 -5.99 30.38
C GLY A 52 -6.61 -6.65 29.61
N ALA A 53 -5.35 -6.49 30.03
CA ALA A 53 -4.23 -7.18 29.38
C ALA A 53 -4.34 -8.72 29.44
N GLU A 54 -4.93 -9.26 30.51
CA GLU A 54 -5.12 -10.70 30.74
C GLU A 54 -6.46 -11.22 30.18
N THR A 55 -7.49 -10.37 30.12
CA THR A 55 -8.84 -10.72 29.62
C THR A 55 -9.05 -10.44 28.14
N LEU A 56 -8.25 -9.59 27.50
CA LEU A 56 -8.35 -9.35 26.07
C LEU A 56 -7.82 -10.56 25.30
N SER A 57 -8.71 -11.25 24.60
CA SER A 57 -8.34 -12.34 23.71
C SER A 57 -7.31 -11.85 22.69
N LYS A 58 -6.15 -12.51 22.60
CA LYS A 58 -5.16 -12.21 21.57
C LYS A 58 -5.80 -12.27 20.19
N VAL A 59 -5.63 -11.22 19.41
CA VAL A 59 -6.08 -11.17 18.02
C VAL A 59 -5.22 -12.14 17.21
N PRO A 60 -5.79 -13.22 16.64
CA PRO A 60 -5.01 -14.20 15.92
C PRO A 60 -4.50 -13.63 14.60
N VAL A 61 -3.29 -14.03 14.20
CA VAL A 61 -2.70 -13.66 12.92
C VAL A 61 -2.64 -14.88 12.00
N TYR A 62 -2.99 -14.66 10.73
CA TYR A 62 -2.97 -15.68 9.70
C TYR A 62 -2.22 -15.20 8.46
N TYR A 63 -1.44 -16.09 7.87
CA TYR A 63 -1.03 -15.92 6.48
C TYR A 63 -2.08 -16.49 5.55
N VAL A 64 -2.43 -15.73 4.52
CA VAL A 64 -3.38 -16.09 3.49
C VAL A 64 -2.68 -16.15 2.15
N ASN A 65 -2.84 -17.26 1.44
CA ASN A 65 -2.47 -17.36 0.04
C ASN A 65 -3.71 -17.75 -0.78
N ARG A 66 -4.02 -16.97 -1.82
CA ARG A 66 -5.19 -17.14 -2.68
C ARG A 66 -4.79 -17.17 -4.15
N ASN A 67 -5.45 -18.03 -4.88
CA ASN A 67 -5.48 -18.04 -6.32
C ASN A 67 -6.64 -17.16 -6.82
N THR A 68 -6.34 -16.08 -7.53
CA THR A 68 -7.35 -15.31 -8.24
C THR A 68 -7.18 -15.55 -9.74
N ARG A 69 -8.28 -15.89 -10.44
CA ARG A 69 -8.36 -16.05 -11.91
C ARG A 69 -7.75 -17.31 -12.54
N GLY A 70 -8.25 -18.49 -12.19
CA GLY A 70 -8.08 -19.71 -13.03
C GLY A 70 -6.65 -20.21 -13.24
N TYR A 71 -5.66 -19.61 -12.57
CA TYR A 71 -4.28 -20.10 -12.63
C TYR A 71 -4.18 -21.44 -11.93
N VAL A 72 -3.16 -22.22 -12.26
CA VAL A 72 -2.86 -23.46 -11.52
C VAL A 72 -2.23 -23.14 -10.16
N MET A 73 -1.65 -21.93 -10.01
CA MET A 73 -0.81 -21.54 -8.88
C MET A 73 -1.36 -20.31 -8.14
N PRO A 74 -1.31 -20.27 -6.78
CA PRO A 74 -1.75 -19.10 -6.01
C PRO A 74 -0.86 -17.87 -6.20
N THR A 75 -1.41 -16.76 -6.70
CA THR A 75 -0.66 -15.54 -7.05
C THR A 75 -0.83 -14.37 -6.09
N HIS A 76 -1.68 -14.50 -5.05
CA HIS A 76 -1.97 -13.42 -4.10
C HIS A 76 -1.72 -13.84 -2.66
N GLY A 77 -0.83 -13.14 -1.98
CA GLY A 77 -0.54 -13.34 -0.57
C GLY A 77 -0.86 -12.11 0.25
N TYR A 78 -1.39 -12.35 1.46
CA TYR A 78 -1.74 -11.34 2.45
C TYR A 78 -1.56 -11.89 3.86
N VAL A 79 -1.53 -11.01 4.84
CA VAL A 79 -1.58 -11.33 6.27
C VAL A 79 -2.89 -10.79 6.82
N VAL A 80 -3.56 -11.54 7.68
CA VAL A 80 -4.82 -11.14 8.30
C VAL A 80 -4.65 -11.18 9.80
N ALA A 81 -4.93 -10.07 10.48
CA ALA A 81 -5.15 -10.04 11.92
C ALA A 81 -6.66 -10.13 12.19
N GLY A 82 -7.10 -11.05 13.05
CA GLY A 82 -8.51 -11.29 13.35
C GLY A 82 -9.05 -12.56 12.70
N HIS A 83 -10.37 -12.75 12.73
CA HIS A 83 -11.02 -14.01 12.31
C HIS A 83 -11.65 -13.91 10.92
N PRO A 84 -10.93 -14.23 9.81
CA PRO A 84 -11.42 -13.98 8.45
C PRO A 84 -12.73 -14.70 8.09
N ASN A 85 -13.11 -15.75 8.80
CA ASN A 85 -14.32 -16.54 8.55
C ASN A 85 -15.60 -16.01 9.23
N ARG A 86 -15.56 -14.83 9.87
CA ARG A 86 -16.72 -14.23 10.58
C ARG A 86 -17.35 -13.03 9.85
N GLY A 87 -16.93 -12.81 8.61
CA GLY A 87 -17.46 -11.78 7.73
C GLY A 87 -17.37 -10.35 8.23
N ARG A 88 -18.34 -9.49 7.87
CA ARG A 88 -18.37 -8.06 8.24
C ARG A 88 -18.22 -7.77 9.74
N LYS A 89 -18.51 -8.74 10.62
CA LYS A 89 -18.38 -8.63 12.09
C LYS A 89 -17.07 -9.22 12.62
N SER A 90 -16.18 -9.70 11.76
CA SER A 90 -14.94 -10.37 12.15
C SER A 90 -13.90 -9.48 12.82
N GLY A 91 -13.97 -8.16 12.57
CA GLY A 91 -12.88 -7.25 12.91
C GLY A 91 -11.55 -7.59 12.22
N ALA A 92 -11.58 -8.42 11.18
CA ALA A 92 -10.38 -8.88 10.50
C ALA A 92 -9.78 -7.74 9.65
N VAL A 93 -8.50 -7.49 9.81
CA VAL A 93 -7.74 -6.47 9.07
C VAL A 93 -6.74 -7.18 8.17
N LEU A 94 -6.76 -6.82 6.88
CA LEU A 94 -5.85 -7.37 5.89
C LEU A 94 -4.65 -6.44 5.68
N TYR A 95 -3.47 -7.04 5.70
CA TYR A 95 -2.18 -6.42 5.48
C TYR A 95 -1.55 -7.06 4.24
N GLY A 96 -1.05 -6.24 3.33
CA GLY A 96 -0.40 -6.74 2.13
C GLY A 96 0.63 -5.76 1.62
N VAL A 97 1.67 -6.29 1.00
CA VAL A 97 2.67 -5.53 0.25
C VAL A 97 2.61 -6.03 -1.18
N GLY A 98 2.53 -5.13 -2.15
CA GLY A 98 2.41 -5.52 -3.56
C GLY A 98 2.77 -4.37 -4.48
N GLY A 99 2.68 -4.64 -5.79
CA GLY A 99 2.96 -3.64 -6.82
C GLY A 99 2.05 -2.42 -6.68
N ASP A 100 2.67 -1.25 -6.61
CA ASP A 100 2.02 0.05 -6.59
C ASP A 100 2.14 0.69 -7.99
N PRO A 101 1.03 0.82 -8.75
CA PRO A 101 1.07 1.40 -10.09
C PRO A 101 1.44 2.89 -10.09
N LYS A 102 1.26 3.59 -8.95
CA LYS A 102 1.51 5.02 -8.81
C LYS A 102 2.98 5.35 -8.58
N ARG A 103 3.85 4.35 -8.42
CA ARG A 103 5.28 4.54 -8.18
C ARG A 103 6.13 3.72 -9.15
N GLY A 104 7.34 4.21 -9.37
CA GLY A 104 8.36 3.60 -10.22
C GLY A 104 8.59 4.33 -11.56
N PRO A 105 9.63 3.91 -12.29
CA PRO A 105 10.11 4.62 -13.48
C PRO A 105 9.24 4.35 -14.71
N VAL A 106 9.23 5.29 -15.64
CA VAL A 106 8.61 5.16 -16.96
C VAL A 106 9.70 5.25 -18.02
N ALA A 107 9.92 4.19 -18.78
CA ALA A 107 10.78 4.24 -19.97
C ALA A 107 9.93 4.01 -21.21
N LEU A 108 9.83 5.02 -22.08
CA LEU A 108 9.08 4.95 -23.34
C LEU A 108 9.95 4.32 -24.43
N ASP A 109 10.37 3.08 -24.18
CA ASP A 109 11.09 2.27 -25.15
C ASP A 109 10.17 1.81 -26.30
N GLU A 110 10.78 1.29 -27.37
CA GLU A 110 10.05 0.84 -28.56
C GLU A 110 8.97 -0.21 -28.22
N LYS A 111 9.24 -1.08 -27.23
CA LYS A 111 8.32 -2.14 -26.83
C LYS A 111 7.08 -1.57 -26.14
N LEU A 112 7.26 -0.60 -25.24
CA LEU A 112 6.17 0.07 -24.55
C LEU A 112 5.39 0.98 -25.50
N LEU A 113 6.07 1.73 -26.36
CA LEU A 113 5.44 2.57 -27.38
C LEU A 113 4.55 1.76 -28.31
N ASN A 114 5.06 0.62 -28.82
CA ASN A 114 4.27 -0.31 -29.63
C ASN A 114 2.98 -0.77 -28.93
N LYS A 115 2.99 -0.88 -27.59
CA LYS A 115 1.84 -1.28 -26.78
C LYS A 115 0.87 -0.11 -26.52
N LEU A 116 1.37 1.10 -26.29
CA LEU A 116 0.56 2.27 -25.93
C LEU A 116 -0.03 2.96 -27.17
N VAL A 117 0.76 3.10 -28.22
CA VAL A 117 0.43 3.84 -29.45
C VAL A 117 -0.04 2.92 -30.57
N GLY A 118 0.36 1.65 -30.53
CA GLY A 118 0.15 0.69 -31.60
C GLY A 118 1.30 0.70 -32.62
N ARG A 119 1.31 -0.29 -33.52
CA ARG A 119 2.17 -0.29 -34.71
C ARG A 119 1.43 0.35 -35.87
N SER A 120 2.14 1.09 -36.73
CA SER A 120 1.60 1.72 -37.93
C SER A 120 0.83 0.73 -38.83
N ASP A 121 1.22 -0.54 -38.83
CA ASP A 121 0.66 -1.59 -39.70
C ASP A 121 -0.32 -2.56 -38.98
N SER A 122 -0.67 -2.28 -37.73
CA SER A 122 -1.48 -3.18 -36.90
C SER A 122 -2.98 -2.84 -37.01
N LYS A 123 -3.80 -3.79 -37.46
CA LYS A 123 -5.29 -3.73 -37.41
C LYS A 123 -5.87 -3.80 -35.98
N THR A 124 -5.02 -3.87 -34.96
CA THR A 124 -5.45 -3.98 -33.56
C THR A 124 -5.92 -2.61 -33.06
N SER A 125 -7.13 -2.54 -32.53
CA SER A 125 -7.66 -1.34 -31.88
C SER A 125 -6.73 -0.90 -30.75
N CYS A 126 -6.21 0.32 -30.81
CA CYS A 126 -5.41 0.88 -29.74
C CYS A 126 -6.29 1.19 -28.53
N THR A 127 -5.81 0.86 -27.32
CA THR A 127 -6.56 1.05 -26.07
C THR A 127 -6.69 2.52 -25.68
N LEU A 128 -5.79 3.39 -26.17
CA LEU A 128 -5.72 4.82 -25.85
C LEU A 128 -6.28 5.68 -26.99
N SER A 129 -6.87 6.81 -26.65
CA SER A 129 -7.43 7.78 -27.60
C SER A 129 -6.35 8.40 -28.49
N ALA A 130 -6.74 8.96 -29.64
CA ALA A 130 -5.79 9.58 -30.57
C ALA A 130 -4.97 10.74 -29.94
N PRO A 131 -5.57 11.66 -29.16
CA PRO A 131 -4.81 12.74 -28.50
C PRO A 131 -3.75 12.21 -27.51
N VAL A 132 -4.11 11.20 -26.70
CA VAL A 132 -3.19 10.57 -25.74
C VAL A 132 -2.02 9.89 -26.47
N ARG A 133 -2.30 9.21 -27.58
CA ARG A 133 -1.26 8.55 -28.39
C ARG A 133 -0.31 9.55 -29.04
N ALA A 134 -0.82 10.68 -29.53
CA ALA A 134 -0.01 11.75 -30.09
C ALA A 134 0.95 12.33 -29.04
N ALA A 135 0.44 12.64 -27.84
CA ALA A 135 1.25 13.11 -26.72
C ALA A 135 2.35 12.11 -26.32
N ILE A 136 2.02 10.82 -26.16
CA ILE A 136 3.00 9.77 -25.85
C ILE A 136 4.06 9.64 -26.96
N SER A 137 3.67 9.82 -28.22
CA SER A 137 4.59 9.74 -29.36
C SER A 137 5.62 10.88 -29.37
N LEU A 138 5.24 12.07 -28.88
CA LEU A 138 6.18 13.20 -28.72
C LEU A 138 7.24 12.94 -27.65
N LEU A 139 6.94 12.08 -26.68
CA LEU A 139 7.86 11.66 -25.62
C LEU A 139 8.64 10.38 -25.97
N ALA A 140 8.56 9.91 -27.21
CA ALA A 140 9.19 8.65 -27.62
C ALA A 140 10.70 8.65 -27.37
N GLY A 141 11.22 7.57 -26.76
CA GLY A 141 12.63 7.44 -26.41
C GLY A 141 13.03 8.08 -25.08
N SER A 142 12.14 8.84 -24.44
CA SER A 142 12.39 9.43 -23.13
C SER A 142 12.28 8.40 -21.99
N SER A 143 13.05 8.63 -20.93
CA SER A 143 13.01 7.85 -19.69
C SER A 143 12.90 8.78 -18.49
N PHE A 144 12.01 8.41 -17.57
CA PHE A 144 11.65 9.17 -16.37
C PHE A 144 11.88 8.27 -15.15
N ALA A 145 12.53 8.82 -14.13
CA ALA A 145 12.86 8.11 -12.90
C ALA A 145 11.60 7.83 -12.06
N THR A 146 10.60 8.73 -12.15
CA THR A 146 9.36 8.67 -11.37
C THR A 146 8.12 8.78 -12.25
N ARG A 147 6.94 8.50 -11.67
CA ARG A 147 5.65 8.70 -12.34
C ARG A 147 5.33 10.18 -12.46
N GLU A 148 5.69 10.95 -11.44
CA GLU A 148 5.51 12.40 -11.36
C GLU A 148 6.31 13.13 -12.45
N GLU A 149 7.56 12.75 -12.70
CA GLU A 149 8.37 13.29 -13.81
C GLU A 149 7.72 13.00 -15.18
N PHE A 150 7.22 11.77 -15.37
CA PHE A 150 6.49 11.44 -16.59
C PHE A 150 5.19 12.23 -16.71
N HIS A 151 4.46 12.42 -15.61
CA HIS A 151 3.25 13.22 -15.57
C HIS A 151 3.53 14.65 -16.03
N ASP A 152 4.59 15.28 -15.51
CA ASP A 152 4.92 16.67 -15.85
C ASP A 152 5.29 16.81 -17.33
N ALA A 153 6.14 15.92 -17.84
CA ALA A 153 6.47 15.88 -19.26
C ALA A 153 5.24 15.59 -20.14
N TYR A 154 4.32 14.73 -19.69
CA TYR A 154 3.08 14.44 -20.40
C TYR A 154 2.18 15.67 -20.45
N CYS A 155 2.00 16.39 -19.35
CA CYS A 155 1.19 17.61 -19.28
C CYS A 155 1.76 18.70 -20.19
N GLU A 156 3.08 18.88 -20.21
CA GLU A 156 3.75 19.85 -21.07
C GLU A 156 3.46 19.60 -22.56
N VAL A 157 3.57 18.35 -23.03
CA VAL A 157 3.26 18.01 -24.44
C VAL A 157 1.77 17.97 -24.73
N ARG A 158 0.93 17.68 -23.72
CA ARG A 158 -0.53 17.57 -23.87
C ARG A 158 -1.21 18.93 -23.92
N GLY A 159 -0.64 19.93 -23.23
CA GLY A 159 -1.08 21.32 -23.15
C GLY A 159 -2.16 21.58 -22.10
N ASP A 160 -2.28 22.85 -21.68
CA ASP A 160 -3.12 23.29 -20.55
C ASP A 160 -4.63 23.32 -20.84
N ALA A 161 -5.05 23.02 -22.07
CA ALA A 161 -6.45 23.13 -22.50
C ALA A 161 -7.32 21.91 -22.10
N VAL A 162 -6.75 20.91 -21.42
CA VAL A 162 -7.45 19.67 -21.05
C VAL A 162 -8.09 19.80 -19.68
N ASP A 163 -9.33 19.34 -19.56
CA ASP A 163 -10.03 19.28 -18.27
C ASP A 163 -9.23 18.42 -17.25
N PRO A 164 -9.05 18.86 -15.99
CA PRO A 164 -8.27 18.12 -15.00
C PRO A 164 -8.77 16.69 -14.73
N LEU A 165 -10.08 16.44 -14.81
CA LEU A 165 -10.63 15.10 -14.60
C LEU A 165 -10.36 14.21 -15.83
N GLU A 166 -10.44 14.76 -17.03
CA GLU A 166 -10.03 14.05 -18.25
C GLU A 166 -8.54 13.68 -18.19
N LEU A 167 -7.67 14.63 -17.87
CA LEU A 167 -6.23 14.40 -17.69
C LEU A 167 -5.94 13.30 -16.66
N HIS A 168 -6.64 13.33 -15.52
CA HIS A 168 -6.52 12.29 -14.50
C HIS A 168 -6.90 10.89 -15.03
N ASN A 169 -7.94 10.80 -15.86
CA ASN A 169 -8.38 9.55 -16.47
C ASN A 169 -7.40 9.06 -17.54
N GLU A 170 -6.81 9.97 -18.33
CA GLU A 170 -5.76 9.67 -19.30
C GLU A 170 -4.54 9.05 -18.58
N ILE A 171 -3.98 9.76 -17.59
CA ILE A 171 -2.81 9.32 -16.80
C ILE A 171 -3.09 7.97 -16.11
N SER A 172 -4.25 7.83 -15.48
CA SER A 172 -4.66 6.58 -14.84
C SER A 172 -4.73 5.42 -15.84
N SER A 173 -5.15 5.67 -17.07
CA SER A 173 -5.22 4.67 -18.13
C SER A 173 -3.84 4.28 -18.64
N ILE A 174 -2.93 5.25 -18.78
CA ILE A 174 -1.52 5.02 -19.14
C ILE A 174 -0.86 4.14 -18.07
N TYR A 175 -0.96 4.49 -16.78
CA TYR A 175 -0.33 3.76 -15.68
C TYR A 175 -0.79 2.30 -15.56
N ARG A 176 -2.05 2.01 -15.90
CA ARG A 176 -2.55 0.62 -15.96
C ARG A 176 -1.90 -0.23 -17.05
N LEU A 177 -1.38 0.41 -18.10
CA LEU A 177 -0.76 -0.26 -19.23
C LEU A 177 0.76 -0.40 -19.08
N LEU A 178 1.37 0.29 -18.12
CA LEU A 178 2.81 0.21 -17.86
C LEU A 178 3.22 -1.21 -17.44
N PRO A 179 4.46 -1.63 -17.73
CA PRO A 179 4.93 -2.97 -17.38
C PRO A 179 4.92 -3.16 -15.86
N LEU A 180 4.37 -4.28 -15.40
CA LEU A 180 4.29 -4.62 -13.96
C LEU A 180 5.67 -4.59 -13.28
N SER A 181 6.73 -4.93 -14.02
CA SER A 181 8.13 -4.90 -13.55
C SER A 181 8.65 -3.51 -13.17
N THR A 182 7.97 -2.45 -13.60
CA THR A 182 8.32 -1.08 -13.22
C THR A 182 7.67 -0.64 -11.92
N MET A 183 6.64 -1.35 -11.45
CA MET A 183 5.92 -1.00 -10.22
C MET A 183 6.81 -1.26 -9.01
N GLU A 184 6.89 -0.30 -8.11
CA GLU A 184 7.52 -0.48 -6.80
C GLU A 184 6.63 -1.35 -5.89
N MET A 185 7.21 -2.00 -4.90
CA MET A 185 6.46 -2.80 -3.93
C MET A 185 6.32 -2.09 -2.60
N TRP A 186 5.08 -1.77 -2.23
CA TRP A 186 4.78 -1.04 -1.00
C TRP A 186 3.52 -1.58 -0.29
N PRO A 187 3.31 -1.23 1.00
CA PRO A 187 2.08 -1.55 1.70
C PRO A 187 0.84 -1.10 0.92
N LYS A 188 -0.11 -2.00 0.75
CA LYS A 188 -1.39 -1.67 0.16
C LYS A 188 -2.19 -0.80 1.14
N LYS A 189 -2.73 0.31 0.63
CA LYS A 189 -3.74 1.08 1.36
C LYS A 189 -5.03 0.25 1.43
N ALA A 190 -5.56 0.08 2.63
CA ALA A 190 -6.90 -0.43 2.83
C ALA A 190 -7.82 0.80 2.93
N ASP A 191 -8.74 0.96 1.97
CA ASP A 191 -9.72 2.05 2.01
C ASP A 191 -10.76 1.81 3.12
N ASP A 192 -11.52 2.85 3.47
CA ASP A 192 -12.60 2.77 4.46
C ASP A 192 -13.58 1.63 4.09
N TYR A 193 -13.87 0.78 5.06
CA TYR A 193 -14.76 -0.37 4.93
C TYR A 193 -16.25 0.01 4.74
N ARG A 194 -16.59 1.30 4.84
CA ARG A 194 -17.95 1.84 4.74
C ARG A 194 -18.40 2.19 3.31
N VAL A 195 -17.51 2.17 2.31
CA VAL A 195 -17.88 2.45 0.90
C VAL A 195 -18.59 1.28 0.21
N ALA A 196 -19.54 1.59 -0.67
CA ALA A 196 -20.44 0.64 -1.34
C ALA A 196 -19.72 -0.41 -2.22
N ARG A 197 -18.52 -0.12 -2.71
CA ARG A 197 -17.64 -1.07 -3.39
C ARG A 197 -16.38 -1.23 -2.55
N PRO A 198 -16.25 -2.29 -1.74
CA PRO A 198 -15.10 -2.44 -0.89
C PRO A 198 -13.84 -2.72 -1.71
N ALA A 199 -12.70 -2.20 -1.25
CA ALA A 199 -11.41 -2.43 -1.90
C ALA A 199 -11.08 -3.94 -2.00
N ALA A 200 -10.15 -4.29 -2.90
CA ALA A 200 -9.72 -5.67 -3.14
C ALA A 200 -9.41 -6.48 -1.84
N PRO A 201 -8.81 -5.90 -0.79
CA PRO A 201 -8.58 -6.59 0.48
C PRO A 201 -9.85 -7.15 1.16
N GLU A 202 -10.93 -6.39 1.17
CA GLU A 202 -12.20 -6.79 1.81
C GLU A 202 -12.93 -7.85 0.98
N ARG A 203 -12.87 -7.75 -0.37
CA ARG A 203 -13.31 -8.86 -1.25
C ARG A 203 -12.53 -10.14 -1.01
N ASP A 204 -11.25 -10.04 -0.65
CA ASP A 204 -10.40 -11.18 -0.33
C ASP A 204 -10.76 -11.76 1.05
N LEU A 205 -11.11 -10.94 2.05
CA LEU A 205 -11.64 -11.40 3.35
C LEU A 205 -12.98 -12.13 3.21
N ARG A 206 -13.92 -11.58 2.42
CA ARG A 206 -15.25 -12.20 2.20
C ARG A 206 -15.18 -13.55 1.49
N ALA A 207 -14.09 -13.84 0.77
CA ALA A 207 -13.88 -15.17 0.19
C ALA A 207 -13.78 -16.28 1.25
N PHE A 208 -13.58 -15.93 2.53
CA PHE A 208 -13.54 -16.84 3.66
C PHE A 208 -14.86 -16.91 4.45
N GLU A 209 -15.87 -16.09 4.13
CA GLU A 209 -17.21 -16.15 4.74
C GLU A 209 -17.96 -17.42 4.32
N ASN A 210 -17.94 -17.71 3.02
CA ASN A 210 -18.51 -18.92 2.45
C ASN A 210 -17.37 -19.66 1.78
N LEU A 211 -16.79 -20.66 2.44
CA LEU A 211 -15.70 -21.46 1.88
C LEU A 211 -16.29 -22.46 0.87
N PRO A 212 -16.08 -22.33 -0.47
CA PRO A 212 -16.45 -23.37 -1.42
C PRO A 212 -15.87 -24.73 -1.00
N LYS A 213 -16.65 -25.81 -1.17
CA LYS A 213 -16.25 -27.18 -0.82
C LYS A 213 -14.90 -27.60 -1.46
N ASP A 214 -14.50 -26.97 -2.57
CA ASP A 214 -13.25 -27.23 -3.30
C ASP A 214 -12.09 -26.24 -2.98
N ILE A 215 -12.17 -25.45 -1.91
CA ILE A 215 -11.19 -24.39 -1.60
C ILE A 215 -9.79 -24.89 -1.24
N GLY A 216 -9.64 -26.14 -0.81
CA GLY A 216 -8.32 -26.71 -0.50
C GLY A 216 -7.30 -26.54 -1.65
N ARG A 217 -7.79 -26.36 -2.89
CA ARG A 217 -6.97 -26.06 -4.08
C ARG A 217 -6.78 -24.56 -4.39
N LYS A 218 -7.59 -23.65 -3.85
CA LYS A 218 -7.68 -22.24 -4.27
C LYS A 218 -7.27 -21.22 -3.20
N ALA A 219 -7.33 -21.56 -1.92
CA ALA A 219 -6.86 -20.68 -0.86
C ALA A 219 -6.31 -21.49 0.32
N ARG A 220 -5.21 -21.00 0.91
CA ARG A 220 -4.60 -21.57 2.11
C ARG A 220 -4.54 -20.51 3.20
N LEU A 221 -5.05 -20.86 4.36
CA LEU A 221 -5.01 -20.04 5.59
C LEU A 221 -4.13 -20.77 6.59
N LYS A 222 -3.04 -20.13 7.06
CA LYS A 222 -2.13 -20.69 8.07
C LYS A 222 -2.10 -19.75 9.27
N LYS A 223 -2.53 -20.22 10.44
CA LYS A 223 -2.37 -19.49 11.71
C LYS A 223 -0.89 -19.41 12.05
N VAL A 224 -0.44 -18.25 12.52
CA VAL A 224 0.92 -18.01 12.98
C VAL A 224 0.87 -17.82 14.49
N SER A 225 1.64 -18.60 15.23
CA SER A 225 1.58 -18.65 16.70
C SER A 225 2.43 -17.57 17.38
N ASN A 226 3.54 -17.16 16.75
CA ASN A 226 4.58 -16.36 17.38
C ASN A 226 4.59 -14.92 16.83
N VAL A 227 3.40 -14.32 16.74
CA VAL A 227 3.23 -12.94 16.30
C VAL A 227 1.94 -12.40 16.90
N ASP A 228 1.98 -11.16 17.39
CA ASP A 228 0.80 -10.43 17.83
C ASP A 228 0.34 -9.43 16.75
N SER A 229 -0.92 -8.98 16.83
CA SER A 229 -1.46 -8.02 15.85
C SER A 229 -0.79 -6.65 15.92
N ILE A 230 -0.17 -6.31 17.06
CA ILE A 230 0.56 -5.05 17.26
C ILE A 230 1.91 -5.12 16.56
N ASP A 231 2.62 -6.25 16.59
CA ASP A 231 3.86 -6.45 15.86
C ASP A 231 3.62 -6.34 14.34
N LEU A 232 2.48 -6.86 13.87
CA LEU A 232 2.08 -6.71 12.46
C LEU A 232 1.79 -5.25 12.09
N LEU A 233 1.17 -4.50 13.00
CA LEU A 233 0.94 -3.06 12.83
C LEU A 233 2.27 -2.29 12.78
N GLU A 234 3.21 -2.63 13.66
CA GLU A 234 4.53 -2.01 13.71
C GLU A 234 5.35 -2.35 12.46
N ALA A 235 5.34 -3.61 12.01
CA ALA A 235 5.96 -4.00 10.74
C ALA A 235 5.37 -3.21 9.56
N LYS A 236 4.03 -3.09 9.47
CA LYS A 236 3.39 -2.24 8.44
C LYS A 236 3.83 -0.79 8.55
N ARG A 237 3.89 -0.26 9.78
CA ARG A 237 4.30 1.13 10.04
C ARG A 237 5.72 1.37 9.54
N GLN A 238 6.65 0.45 9.82
CA GLN A 238 8.02 0.53 9.32
C GLN A 238 8.07 0.57 7.80
N PHE A 239 7.42 -0.37 7.09
CA PHE A 239 7.36 -0.32 5.61
C PHE A 239 6.74 1.00 5.10
N THR A 240 5.71 1.51 5.78
CA THR A 240 5.05 2.77 5.40
C THR A 240 5.99 3.95 5.60
N LEU A 241 6.76 3.98 6.69
CA LEU A 241 7.76 5.01 6.94
C LEU A 241 8.87 5.00 5.87
N HIS A 242 9.33 3.83 5.46
CA HIS A 242 10.30 3.71 4.37
C HIS A 242 9.76 4.27 3.05
N GLN A 243 8.51 3.95 2.71
CA GLN A 243 7.83 4.49 1.54
C GLN A 243 7.73 6.02 1.62
N LEU A 244 7.24 6.56 2.75
CA LEU A 244 7.04 8.00 2.93
C LEU A 244 8.35 8.77 2.92
N TYR A 245 9.39 8.23 3.55
CA TYR A 245 10.73 8.82 3.50
C TYR A 245 11.27 8.82 2.06
N GLN A 246 11.05 7.74 1.30
CA GLN A 246 11.43 7.72 -0.11
C GLN A 246 10.69 8.80 -0.91
N ASP A 247 9.38 8.92 -0.69
CA ASP A 247 8.55 9.87 -1.38
C ASP A 247 9.00 11.30 -1.07
N GLU A 248 9.21 11.64 0.21
CA GLU A 248 9.73 12.94 0.63
C GLU A 248 11.08 13.26 -0.01
N VAL A 249 12.02 12.29 0.00
CA VAL A 249 13.36 12.48 -0.56
C VAL A 249 13.31 12.68 -2.08
N LEU A 250 12.44 11.95 -2.78
CA LEU A 250 12.27 12.06 -4.22
C LEU A 250 11.31 13.18 -4.64
N GLY A 251 10.74 13.95 -3.71
CA GLY A 251 9.79 15.02 -4.02
C GLY A 251 8.43 14.50 -4.53
N ARG A 252 7.99 13.34 -4.05
CA ARG A 252 6.72 12.69 -4.40
C ARG A 252 5.75 12.76 -3.23
N ASP A 253 4.45 12.63 -3.52
CA ASP A 253 3.40 12.42 -2.51
C ASP A 253 2.71 11.05 -2.66
N GLY A 254 3.15 10.26 -3.66
CA GLY A 254 2.62 8.94 -3.91
C GLY A 254 1.30 8.88 -4.65
N THR A 255 0.88 9.99 -5.26
CA THR A 255 -0.28 10.03 -6.14
C THR A 255 0.05 9.57 -7.56
N GLY A 256 1.33 9.58 -7.94
CA GLY A 256 1.79 9.39 -9.32
C GLY A 256 1.55 10.61 -10.20
N VAL A 257 1.14 11.73 -9.60
CA VAL A 257 0.87 13.02 -10.21
C VAL A 257 1.72 14.04 -9.46
N SER A 258 2.33 14.97 -10.19
CA SER A 258 3.17 15.97 -9.54
C SER A 258 2.34 16.94 -8.71
N SER A 259 2.87 17.32 -7.56
CA SER A 259 2.23 18.21 -6.60
C SER A 259 3.06 19.47 -6.45
N THR A 260 2.39 20.63 -6.54
CA THR A 260 3.04 21.94 -6.43
C THR A 260 3.79 22.08 -5.11
N GLY A 261 5.07 22.44 -5.17
CA GLY A 261 5.90 22.71 -3.99
C GLY A 261 6.66 21.51 -3.42
N LEU A 262 6.55 20.33 -4.03
CA LEU A 262 7.42 19.20 -3.71
C LEU A 262 8.59 19.15 -4.70
N GLN A 263 9.81 19.03 -4.17
CA GLN A 263 11.04 18.91 -4.96
C GLN A 263 11.92 17.82 -4.36
N SER A 264 12.67 17.13 -5.22
CA SER A 264 13.69 16.17 -4.79
C SER A 264 14.70 16.85 -3.87
N ARG A 265 14.93 16.26 -2.70
CA ARG A 265 15.91 16.75 -1.70
C ARG A 265 17.29 16.11 -1.86
N VAL A 266 17.46 15.27 -2.86
CA VAL A 266 18.70 14.54 -3.13
C VAL A 266 19.22 14.79 -4.54
N ASP A 267 20.53 14.66 -4.68
CA ASP A 267 21.23 14.67 -5.96
C ASP A 267 20.87 13.44 -6.83
N ALA A 268 21.34 13.45 -8.08
CA ALA A 268 21.07 12.38 -9.03
C ALA A 268 21.63 11.02 -8.59
N GLN A 269 22.83 11.00 -8.01
CA GLN A 269 23.48 9.75 -7.61
C GLN A 269 22.69 9.06 -6.49
N ARG A 270 22.27 9.83 -5.48
CA ARG A 270 21.49 9.32 -4.35
C ARG A 270 20.08 8.92 -4.79
N ARG A 271 19.46 9.67 -5.71
CA ARG A 271 18.19 9.29 -6.35
C ARG A 271 18.31 7.96 -7.07
N ASP A 272 19.32 7.77 -7.90
CA ASP A 272 19.54 6.52 -8.64
C ASP A 272 19.77 5.34 -7.69
N TYR A 273 20.55 5.55 -6.62
CA TYR A 273 20.76 4.56 -5.57
C TYR A 273 19.43 4.14 -4.91
N LEU A 274 18.57 5.10 -4.54
CA LEU A 274 17.28 4.82 -3.91
C LEU A 274 16.35 4.06 -4.86
N LEU A 275 16.30 4.44 -6.14
CA LEU A 275 15.48 3.76 -7.13
C LEU A 275 15.97 2.33 -7.38
N ALA A 276 17.29 2.11 -7.39
CA ALA A 276 17.93 0.80 -7.55
C ALA A 276 17.89 -0.08 -6.29
N SER A 277 17.70 0.51 -5.10
CA SER A 277 17.51 -0.22 -3.85
C SER A 277 16.04 -0.54 -3.56
N THR A 278 15.10 0.05 -4.30
CA THR A 278 13.67 -0.13 -4.08
C THR A 278 13.15 -1.43 -4.67
N PRO A 279 12.44 -2.25 -3.89
CA PRO A 279 11.81 -3.48 -4.38
C PRO A 279 10.84 -3.24 -5.54
N LYS A 280 10.92 -4.08 -6.58
CA LYS A 280 10.08 -4.05 -7.78
C LYS A 280 9.18 -5.27 -7.89
N PHE A 281 8.02 -5.07 -8.49
CA PHE A 281 7.00 -6.10 -8.60
C PHE A 281 7.22 -7.01 -9.82
N GLN A 282 7.39 -8.31 -9.60
CA GLN A 282 7.39 -9.33 -10.64
C GLN A 282 6.36 -10.39 -10.29
N ARG A 283 5.33 -10.51 -11.13
CA ARG A 283 4.16 -11.35 -10.84
C ARG A 283 4.50 -12.81 -10.56
N LEU A 284 5.37 -13.40 -11.37
CA LEU A 284 5.72 -14.82 -11.32
C LEU A 284 7.22 -14.98 -11.03
N PRO A 285 7.62 -16.01 -10.26
CA PRO A 285 9.01 -16.39 -10.07
C PRO A 285 9.59 -17.13 -11.30
N PRO A 286 10.91 -17.40 -11.35
CA PRO A 286 11.93 -17.09 -10.34
C PRO A 286 12.18 -15.59 -10.20
N HIS A 287 12.49 -15.16 -8.98
CA HIS A 287 12.90 -13.79 -8.70
C HIS A 287 14.42 -13.72 -8.78
N ALA A 288 14.94 -12.82 -9.61
CA ALA A 288 16.36 -12.73 -9.87
C ALA A 288 17.17 -12.20 -8.68
N THR A 289 16.55 -11.36 -7.83
CA THR A 289 17.17 -10.72 -6.67
C THR A 289 16.16 -10.57 -5.53
N ASP A 290 16.67 -10.31 -4.32
CA ASP A 290 15.89 -9.91 -3.13
C ASP A 290 15.17 -8.56 -3.29
N LYS A 291 15.45 -7.80 -4.34
CA LYS A 291 14.74 -6.56 -4.69
C LYS A 291 13.57 -6.81 -5.64
N VAL A 292 13.21 -8.06 -5.90
CA VAL A 292 12.12 -8.39 -6.81
C VAL A 292 11.18 -9.39 -6.15
N GLY A 293 9.87 -9.15 -6.23
CA GLY A 293 8.91 -10.09 -5.66
C GLY A 293 7.47 -9.84 -6.08
N ASN A 294 6.55 -10.60 -5.50
CA ASN A 294 5.12 -10.48 -5.74
C ASN A 294 4.34 -10.27 -4.44
N CYS A 295 3.01 -10.29 -4.52
CA CYS A 295 2.16 -10.14 -3.32
C CYS A 295 2.46 -11.19 -2.24
N ASN A 296 2.83 -12.41 -2.63
CA ASN A 296 3.23 -13.44 -1.67
C ASN A 296 4.52 -13.06 -0.96
N THR A 297 5.59 -12.73 -1.70
CA THR A 297 6.88 -12.30 -1.13
C THR A 297 6.72 -11.07 -0.24
N GLY A 298 5.93 -10.09 -0.68
CA GLY A 298 5.65 -8.87 0.09
C GLY A 298 4.96 -9.19 1.42
N ALA A 299 3.88 -9.96 1.40
CA ALA A 299 3.18 -10.38 2.62
C ALA A 299 4.06 -11.24 3.54
N SER A 300 4.91 -12.10 2.97
CA SER A 300 5.88 -12.90 3.74
C SER A 300 6.93 -12.04 4.43
N SER A 301 7.45 -11.03 3.74
CA SER A 301 8.47 -10.13 4.29
C SER A 301 7.89 -9.28 5.42
N LEU A 302 6.65 -8.79 5.25
CA LEU A 302 5.91 -8.09 6.29
C LEU A 302 5.71 -8.99 7.55
N LEU A 303 5.23 -10.21 7.35
CA LEU A 303 4.99 -11.14 8.46
C LEU A 303 6.27 -11.57 9.16
N GLN A 304 7.34 -11.83 8.40
CA GLN A 304 8.64 -12.15 8.99
C GLN A 304 9.12 -10.99 9.87
N ARG A 305 9.02 -9.75 9.40
CA ARG A 305 9.41 -8.59 10.22
C ARG A 305 8.62 -8.51 11.53
N ALA A 306 7.32 -8.82 11.48
CA ALA A 306 6.49 -8.89 12.68
C ALA A 306 6.94 -10.01 13.64
N VAL A 307 7.30 -11.18 13.12
CA VAL A 307 7.87 -12.28 13.91
C VAL A 307 9.24 -11.90 14.49
N ASP A 308 10.10 -11.25 13.72
CA ASP A 308 11.41 -10.77 14.21
C ASP A 308 11.21 -9.79 15.38
N THR A 309 10.29 -8.83 15.23
CA THR A 309 9.91 -7.89 16.31
C THR A 309 9.38 -8.62 17.55
N TYR A 310 8.49 -9.61 17.37
CA TYR A 310 7.97 -10.42 18.46
C TYR A 310 9.09 -11.18 19.17
N THR A 311 9.97 -11.84 18.41
CA THR A 311 11.09 -12.62 18.92
C THR A 311 12.08 -11.75 19.71
N GLU A 312 12.47 -10.60 19.16
CA GLU A 312 13.35 -9.62 19.81
C GLU A 312 12.73 -9.12 21.12
N LYS A 313 11.47 -8.68 21.08
CA LYS A 313 10.72 -8.18 22.25
C LYS A 313 10.61 -9.19 23.39
N ASN A 314 10.55 -10.48 23.06
CA ASN A 314 10.38 -11.57 24.03
C ASN A 314 11.67 -12.33 24.33
N ASN A 315 12.83 -11.88 23.84
CA ASN A 315 14.13 -12.55 23.97
C ASN A 315 14.09 -14.04 23.56
N LEU A 316 13.36 -14.35 22.48
CA LEU A 316 13.25 -15.70 21.94
C LEU A 316 14.33 -15.95 20.87
N PRO A 317 14.65 -17.22 20.55
CA PRO A 317 15.50 -17.52 19.41
C PRO A 317 14.90 -17.05 18.07
N PRO A 318 15.72 -16.55 17.12
CA PRO A 318 15.26 -16.21 15.77
C PRO A 318 14.48 -17.36 15.13
N GLU A 319 13.28 -17.05 14.64
CA GLU A 319 12.44 -18.03 13.96
C GLU A 319 12.12 -17.58 12.54
N LYS A 320 12.36 -18.47 11.58
CA LYS A 320 11.94 -18.26 10.20
C LYS A 320 10.49 -18.67 10.05
N VAL A 321 9.67 -17.77 9.53
CA VAL A 321 8.28 -18.12 9.19
C VAL A 321 8.30 -19.14 8.05
N THR A 322 7.87 -20.38 8.35
CA THR A 322 7.90 -21.52 7.43
C THR A 322 6.64 -21.61 6.56
N ALA A 323 6.82 -22.11 5.34
CA ALA A 323 5.89 -21.96 4.21
C ALA A 323 4.45 -22.42 4.39
N ALA A 324 3.59 -21.73 3.63
CA ALA A 324 2.35 -22.27 3.10
C ALA A 324 2.36 -22.39 1.55
N SER A 325 3.39 -21.90 0.84
CA SER A 325 3.50 -21.97 -0.62
C SER A 325 4.96 -21.92 -1.10
N ILE A 326 5.26 -22.58 -2.22
CA ILE A 326 6.57 -22.48 -2.91
C ILE A 326 6.87 -21.06 -3.43
N PHE A 327 5.86 -20.17 -3.45
CA PHE A 327 5.96 -18.80 -3.96
C PHE A 327 5.94 -17.70 -2.89
N GLY A 328 5.86 -18.07 -1.61
CA GLY A 328 5.96 -17.13 -0.49
C GLY A 328 5.78 -17.86 0.84
N ILE A 329 6.39 -17.31 1.91
CA ILE A 329 6.73 -17.95 3.18
C ILE A 329 7.44 -19.28 2.91
N GLY A 330 8.65 -19.48 3.43
CA GLY A 330 9.45 -20.69 3.22
C GLY A 330 9.83 -21.03 1.76
N SER A 331 9.62 -20.14 0.79
CA SER A 331 10.33 -20.14 -0.50
C SER A 331 11.81 -19.74 -0.36
N GLY A 332 12.25 -19.38 0.85
CA GLY A 332 13.58 -18.82 1.10
C GLY A 332 13.73 -17.36 0.67
N HIS A 333 12.86 -16.89 -0.22
CA HIS A 333 12.92 -15.55 -0.81
C HIS A 333 12.28 -14.48 0.07
N ARG A 334 13.01 -13.38 0.28
CA ARG A 334 12.57 -12.22 1.07
C ARG A 334 12.86 -10.94 0.30
N LEU A 335 12.00 -9.94 0.49
CA LEU A 335 12.29 -8.61 -0.02
C LEU A 335 13.32 -7.93 0.89
N ALA A 336 14.43 -7.49 0.31
CA ALA A 336 15.31 -6.55 0.98
C ALA A 336 14.67 -5.16 0.94
N ILE A 337 14.25 -4.68 2.10
CA ILE A 337 13.86 -3.28 2.27
C ILE A 337 15.15 -2.54 2.59
N TRP A 338 15.46 -1.52 1.80
CA TRP A 338 16.61 -0.67 2.05
C TRP A 338 16.42 0.09 3.36
N ASP A 339 17.47 0.23 4.15
CA ASP A 339 17.44 1.08 5.34
C ASP A 339 17.85 2.51 4.95
N PRO A 340 17.00 3.53 5.18
CA PRO A 340 17.37 4.91 4.90
C PRO A 340 18.54 5.42 5.74
N LEU A 341 18.78 4.83 6.90
CA LEU A 341 19.83 5.21 7.85
C LEU A 341 21.17 4.50 7.56
N SER A 342 21.16 3.38 6.82
CA SER A 342 22.39 2.66 6.47
C SER A 342 23.25 3.40 5.44
N GLY A 343 22.77 4.53 4.90
CA GLY A 343 23.54 5.42 4.04
C GLY A 343 24.24 6.57 4.78
N SER A 344 23.97 6.75 6.09
CA SER A 344 24.57 7.84 6.90
C SER A 344 25.67 7.37 7.85
N SER A 345 25.94 6.08 7.95
CA SER A 345 27.06 5.55 8.72
C SER A 345 28.05 4.83 7.83
N SER A 346 29.33 5.11 8.06
CA SER A 346 30.47 4.41 7.50
C SER A 346 30.24 2.91 7.41
N ARG A 347 30.55 2.34 6.23
CA ARG A 347 30.67 0.89 6.04
C ARG A 347 31.42 0.27 7.23
N LYS A 348 30.74 -0.59 7.98
CA LYS A 348 31.37 -1.80 8.50
C LYS A 348 30.74 -2.99 7.79
N PRO A 349 31.52 -3.96 7.31
CA PRO A 349 30.97 -5.16 6.70
C PRO A 349 30.19 -5.93 7.78
N PHE A 350 28.96 -6.30 7.48
CA PHE A 350 28.33 -7.43 8.16
C PHE A 350 29.07 -8.69 7.69
N GLU A 351 29.96 -9.19 8.54
CA GLU A 351 30.31 -10.60 8.52
C GLU A 351 29.14 -11.42 9.07
N ASP A 352 28.96 -12.60 8.50
CA ASP A 352 27.94 -13.61 8.74
C ASP A 352 27.50 -13.76 10.21
N ARG A 353 26.18 -13.69 10.45
CA ARG A 353 25.47 -14.46 11.49
C ARG A 353 24.05 -14.80 11.07
#